data_AF-A0A921LGF1-F1
#
_entry.id   AF-A0A921LGF1-F1
#
_cell.length_a   1.000
_cell.length_b   1.000
_cell.length_c   1.000
_cell.angle_alpha   90.00
_cell.angle_beta   90.00
_cell.angle_gamma   90.00
#
_symmetry.space_group_name_H-M   'P 1'
#
loop_
_entity.id
_entity.type
_entity.pdbx_description
1 polymer ?
#
loop_
_entity_poly.entity_id
_entity_poly.type
_entity_poly.pdbx_seq_one_letter_code
_entity_poly.pdbx_strand_id
1 'polypeptide(L)'
;MKIQKLELRHFGKFRDRTILLGDGIQLLYGENEAGKTTIHTFIKSMLFGMERGRGRAAANDTFSRYEPWEQSGVYGGAIEFTCGGKTFRLERSFGRQVKKADLICLDDGEQLSLADGDLEMILPGLEADSYEDTLYIRQSGAQTGQKLAGELKNFAANYSVSGDARIDLAAAQDVLRSQERQLDRQAKVYMEERQRRREKIEQEASYVWRDIHRLDEELDRVREALELKRIKEERESREQEKERRMIDELRPGGWRIHPLEVLGIILAVIVLFVLIPRPWNYITSVVAALAGGIYIWNRMKVEKKRQKTAPELMLEEITPEEELASAEKLRWEQQHLEEEKKEKQIQYENLQEELTELGELDDIYKEQKNRRAALSLAGERLAQVARDMQTQVRSDLNGAVSDIMRGITGGKYTRLLVEEGAQPVFFQENRRIPLSQVSRGTMEQAYLALRLAAADLLYEEEYPLVLDDAFACYDDRRLANTLAWLAGNREQVLLFTCHRREEEILRRESIPFDLVSLP
;
A
#
# COMPACT_ATOMS: atom_id res chain seq x y z
N MET A 1 -29.38 2.61 -34.46
CA MET A 1 -30.47 3.61 -34.27
C MET A 1 -30.80 4.36 -35.56
N LYS A 2 -32.09 4.55 -35.90
CA LYS A 2 -32.58 5.40 -37.00
C LYS A 2 -33.67 6.36 -36.53
N ILE A 3 -33.55 7.66 -36.81
CA ILE A 3 -34.58 8.65 -36.47
C ILE A 3 -35.65 8.66 -37.56
N GLN A 4 -36.92 8.48 -37.18
CA GLN A 4 -38.04 8.44 -38.12
C GLN A 4 -38.85 9.74 -38.12
N LYS A 5 -38.96 10.40 -36.96
CA LYS A 5 -39.80 11.59 -36.80
C LYS A 5 -39.24 12.55 -35.76
N LEU A 6 -39.29 13.84 -36.09
CA LEU A 6 -39.02 14.95 -35.19
C LEU A 6 -40.29 15.81 -35.05
N GLU A 7 -40.80 15.96 -33.83
CA GLU A 7 -41.91 16.86 -33.49
C GLU A 7 -41.38 18.02 -32.64
N LEU A 8 -41.10 19.17 -33.26
CA LEU A 8 -40.62 20.36 -32.56
C LEU A 8 -41.81 21.18 -32.07
N ARG A 9 -42.05 21.18 -30.75
CA ARG A 9 -43.15 21.92 -30.11
C ARG A 9 -42.61 23.16 -29.43
N HIS A 10 -42.69 24.30 -30.13
CA HIS A 10 -42.23 25.60 -29.64
C HIS A 10 -40.76 25.54 -29.22
N PHE A 11 -39.86 25.26 -30.18
CA PHE A 11 -38.43 25.14 -29.94
C PHE A 11 -37.66 26.08 -30.88
N GLY A 12 -36.99 27.09 -30.30
CA GLY A 12 -36.35 28.15 -31.08
C GLY A 12 -37.33 28.85 -32.02
N LYS A 13 -37.05 28.79 -33.33
CA LYS A 13 -37.90 29.43 -34.35
C LYS A 13 -39.12 28.60 -34.77
N PHE A 14 -39.18 27.31 -34.41
CA PHE A 14 -40.23 26.41 -34.87
C PHE A 14 -41.41 26.36 -33.90
N ARG A 15 -42.61 26.57 -34.43
CA ARG A 15 -43.90 26.38 -33.74
C ARG A 15 -44.58 25.17 -34.37
N ASP A 16 -44.61 24.06 -33.65
CA ASP A 16 -45.27 22.79 -34.02
C ASP A 16 -44.90 22.27 -35.41
N ARG A 17 -43.60 22.06 -35.63
CA ARG A 17 -43.05 21.52 -36.88
C ARG A 17 -42.86 20.01 -36.74
N THR A 18 -43.42 19.23 -37.66
CA THR A 18 -43.11 17.80 -37.79
C THR A 18 -42.19 17.59 -39.00
N ILE A 19 -41.12 16.84 -38.82
CA ILE A 19 -40.20 16.42 -39.88
C ILE A 19 -40.17 14.90 -39.88
N LEU A 20 -40.47 14.29 -41.02
CA LEU A 20 -40.33 12.85 -41.24
C LEU A 20 -38.98 12.59 -41.90
N LEU A 21 -38.29 11.56 -41.44
CA LEU A 21 -36.97 11.18 -41.90
C LEU A 21 -36.98 9.70 -42.30
N GLY A 22 -36.43 9.42 -43.47
CA GLY A 22 -36.25 8.08 -44.00
C GLY A 22 -34.82 7.56 -43.84
N ASP A 23 -34.54 6.45 -44.52
CA ASP A 23 -33.21 5.85 -44.61
C ASP A 23 -32.31 6.61 -45.61
N GLY A 24 -31.02 6.34 -45.57
CA GLY A 24 -30.04 6.94 -46.47
C GLY A 24 -29.87 8.44 -46.26
N ILE A 25 -29.63 9.18 -47.34
CA ILE A 25 -29.35 10.62 -47.28
C ILE A 25 -30.66 11.41 -47.19
N GLN A 26 -30.84 12.11 -46.07
CA GLN A 26 -31.89 13.07 -45.83
C GLN A 26 -31.29 14.48 -46.02
N LEU A 27 -31.60 15.14 -47.14
CA LEU A 27 -31.08 16.45 -47.49
C LEU A 27 -31.99 17.56 -46.92
N LEU A 28 -31.58 18.15 -45.80
CA LEU A 28 -32.28 19.25 -45.14
C LEU A 28 -31.78 20.59 -45.69
N TYR A 29 -32.45 21.07 -46.75
CA TYR A 29 -32.11 22.32 -47.43
C TYR A 29 -32.87 23.51 -46.85
N GLY A 30 -32.15 24.61 -46.60
CA GLY A 30 -32.76 25.90 -46.31
C GLY A 30 -31.73 27.02 -46.32
N GLU A 31 -32.16 28.26 -46.54
CA GLU A 31 -31.27 29.42 -46.47
C GLU A 31 -30.62 29.58 -45.08
N ASN A 32 -29.70 30.54 -44.94
CA ASN A 32 -29.22 30.92 -43.62
C ASN A 32 -30.41 31.37 -42.76
N GLU A 33 -30.38 31.05 -41.46
CA GLU A 33 -31.50 31.31 -40.54
C GLU A 33 -32.78 30.48 -40.81
N ALA A 34 -32.76 29.54 -41.77
CA ALA A 34 -33.83 28.56 -42.01
C ALA A 34 -34.04 27.56 -40.85
N GLY A 35 -33.24 27.64 -39.78
CA GLY A 35 -33.41 26.84 -38.57
C GLY A 35 -32.66 25.50 -38.58
N LYS A 36 -31.70 25.29 -39.48
CA LYS A 36 -30.82 24.10 -39.52
C LYS A 36 -30.19 23.79 -38.16
N THR A 37 -29.49 24.79 -37.60
CA THR A 37 -28.87 24.68 -36.27
C THR A 37 -29.89 24.44 -35.15
N THR A 38 -31.13 24.96 -35.29
CA THR A 38 -32.22 24.73 -34.34
C THR A 38 -32.67 23.27 -34.35
N ILE A 39 -32.79 22.63 -35.52
CA ILE A 39 -33.16 21.21 -35.64
C ILE A 39 -32.06 20.32 -35.06
N HIS A 40 -30.80 20.58 -35.39
CA HIS A 40 -29.70 19.83 -34.77
C HIS A 40 -29.69 19.99 -33.25
N THR A 41 -29.82 21.22 -32.75
CA THR A 41 -29.86 21.46 -31.31
C THR A 41 -31.05 20.74 -30.67
N PHE A 42 -32.19 20.71 -31.34
CA PHE A 42 -33.35 19.93 -30.90
C PHE A 42 -32.99 18.44 -30.76
N ILE A 43 -32.41 17.80 -31.78
CA ILE A 43 -31.99 16.38 -31.70
C ILE A 43 -31.05 16.15 -30.50
N LYS A 44 -30.03 16.99 -30.33
CA LYS A 44 -29.08 16.91 -29.20
C LYS A 44 -29.81 17.02 -27.85
N SER A 45 -30.68 18.02 -27.71
CA SER A 45 -31.47 18.25 -26.50
C SER A 45 -32.44 17.10 -26.19
N MET A 46 -32.97 16.46 -27.23
CA MET A 46 -33.87 15.31 -27.09
C MET A 46 -33.14 14.07 -26.63
N LEU A 47 -31.92 13.82 -27.09
CA LEU A 47 -31.11 12.66 -26.65
C LEU A 47 -30.51 12.89 -25.25
N PHE A 48 -29.78 14.00 -25.05
CA PHE A 48 -28.94 14.18 -23.85
C PHE A 48 -29.50 15.13 -22.80
N GLY A 49 -30.50 15.93 -23.17
CA GLY A 49 -31.22 16.80 -22.27
C GLY A 49 -30.71 18.22 -22.36
N MET A 50 -31.32 19.10 -21.57
CA MET A 50 -30.84 20.48 -21.43
C MET A 50 -30.84 20.89 -19.98
N GLU A 51 -29.70 21.41 -19.55
CA GLU A 51 -29.55 22.06 -18.27
C GLU A 51 -29.51 23.58 -18.43
N ARG A 52 -30.00 24.27 -17.39
CA ARG A 52 -29.96 25.73 -17.33
C ARG A 52 -28.69 26.15 -16.59
N GLY A 53 -27.90 27.00 -17.21
CA GLY A 53 -26.76 27.66 -16.58
C GLY A 53 -27.22 28.55 -15.41
N ARG A 54 -26.35 28.73 -14.41
CA ARG A 54 -26.61 29.63 -13.27
C ARG A 54 -25.80 30.93 -13.42
N GLY A 55 -26.36 32.05 -12.94
CA GLY A 55 -25.66 33.35 -12.93
C GLY A 55 -25.37 33.91 -14.33
N ARG A 56 -24.18 34.48 -14.54
CA ARG A 56 -23.78 35.08 -15.85
C ARG A 56 -23.73 34.06 -17.00
N ALA A 57 -23.60 32.76 -16.69
CA ALA A 57 -23.62 31.69 -17.68
C ALA A 57 -25.03 31.37 -18.23
N ALA A 58 -26.09 31.81 -17.55
CA ALA A 58 -27.47 31.61 -17.99
C ALA A 58 -27.84 32.44 -19.23
N ALA A 59 -27.14 33.55 -19.49
CA ALA A 59 -27.48 34.44 -20.61
C ALA A 59 -27.13 33.85 -21.99
N ASN A 60 -26.18 32.91 -22.03
CA ASN A 60 -25.65 32.31 -23.26
C ASN A 60 -25.86 30.78 -23.29
N ASP A 61 -26.64 30.21 -22.36
CA ASP A 61 -26.86 28.78 -22.34
C ASP A 61 -27.80 28.33 -23.47
N THR A 62 -27.68 27.07 -23.88
CA THR A 62 -28.52 26.47 -24.92
C THR A 62 -30.00 26.59 -24.56
N PHE A 63 -30.32 26.43 -23.28
CA PHE A 63 -31.68 26.53 -22.78
C PHE A 63 -32.33 27.88 -23.09
N SER A 64 -31.70 29.00 -22.69
CA SER A 64 -32.28 30.34 -22.82
C SER A 64 -32.25 30.83 -24.26
N ARG A 65 -31.29 30.37 -25.07
CA ARG A 65 -31.20 30.73 -26.49
C ARG A 65 -32.37 30.20 -27.34
N TYR A 66 -32.87 29.01 -27.01
CA TYR A 66 -33.94 28.34 -27.75
C TYR A 66 -35.29 28.39 -27.04
N GLU A 67 -35.36 29.05 -25.89
CA GLU A 67 -36.61 29.31 -25.18
C GLU A 67 -37.53 30.21 -26.03
N PRO A 68 -38.81 29.86 -26.18
CA PRO A 68 -39.78 30.71 -26.88
C PRO A 68 -39.91 32.09 -26.23
N TRP A 69 -39.90 33.14 -27.06
CA TRP A 69 -40.14 34.51 -26.62
C TRP A 69 -41.57 34.72 -26.07
N GLU A 70 -42.54 33.95 -26.60
CA GLU A 70 -43.93 33.95 -26.14
C GLU A 70 -44.11 32.91 -25.02
N GLN A 71 -44.71 33.30 -23.90
CA GLN A 71 -44.97 32.42 -22.76
C GLN A 71 -46.14 31.45 -23.04
N SER A 72 -45.99 30.55 -24.01
CA SER A 72 -47.00 29.52 -24.33
C SER A 72 -47.04 28.37 -23.30
N GLY A 73 -46.03 28.27 -22.43
CA GLY A 73 -45.87 27.16 -21.47
C GLY A 73 -45.41 25.84 -22.12
N VAL A 74 -45.41 25.77 -23.46
CA VAL A 74 -44.93 24.63 -24.24
C VAL A 74 -43.53 24.96 -24.73
N TYR A 75 -42.53 24.19 -24.29
CA TYR A 75 -41.16 24.25 -24.77
C TYR A 75 -40.61 22.84 -24.76
N GLY A 76 -40.55 22.18 -25.91
CA GLY A 76 -40.23 20.76 -25.95
C GLY A 76 -40.49 20.11 -27.30
N GLY A 77 -40.73 18.80 -27.29
CA GLY A 77 -41.06 18.05 -28.48
C GLY A 77 -41.01 16.55 -28.26
N ALA A 78 -41.07 15.80 -29.35
CA ALA A 78 -40.86 14.36 -29.36
C ALA A 78 -39.93 13.93 -30.51
N ILE A 79 -39.17 12.87 -30.28
CA ILE A 79 -38.40 12.15 -31.31
C ILE A 79 -38.87 10.69 -31.33
N GLU A 80 -39.17 10.18 -32.52
CA GLU A 80 -39.42 8.75 -32.73
C GLU A 80 -38.23 8.17 -33.48
N PHE A 81 -37.70 7.06 -32.96
CA PHE A 81 -36.54 6.39 -33.53
C PHE A 81 -36.67 4.87 -33.36
N THR A 82 -36.02 4.14 -34.25
CA THR A 82 -35.89 2.67 -34.17
C THR A 82 -34.49 2.30 -33.69
N CYS A 83 -34.40 1.35 -32.76
CA CYS A 83 -33.16 0.82 -32.19
C CYS A 83 -33.36 -0.64 -31.80
N GLY A 84 -32.40 -1.53 -32.08
CA GLY A 84 -32.54 -2.96 -31.74
C GLY A 84 -33.80 -3.64 -32.29
N GLY A 85 -34.35 -3.16 -33.42
CA GLY A 85 -35.58 -3.67 -34.03
C GLY A 85 -36.89 -3.24 -33.37
N LYS A 86 -36.84 -2.42 -32.31
CA LYS A 86 -38.01 -1.79 -31.68
C LYS A 86 -38.09 -0.30 -32.01
N THR A 87 -39.28 0.26 -31.92
CA THR A 87 -39.59 1.68 -32.14
C THR A 87 -39.86 2.36 -30.81
N PHE A 88 -39.15 3.45 -30.55
CA PHE A 88 -39.25 4.22 -29.33
C PHE A 88 -39.70 5.64 -29.61
N ARG A 89 -40.48 6.19 -28.69
CA ARG A 89 -40.86 7.60 -28.65
C ARG A 89 -40.31 8.24 -27.39
N LEU A 90 -39.44 9.22 -27.57
CA LEU A 90 -38.87 10.02 -26.50
C LEU A 90 -39.46 11.43 -26.55
N GLU A 91 -40.24 11.78 -25.55
CA GLU A 91 -40.88 13.09 -25.40
C GLU A 91 -40.21 13.86 -24.27
N ARG A 92 -39.82 15.12 -24.53
CA ARG A 92 -39.23 16.00 -23.51
C ARG A 92 -39.90 17.36 -23.49
N SER A 93 -40.21 17.82 -22.29
CA SER A 93 -40.61 19.19 -21.97
C SER A 93 -39.49 19.86 -21.18
N PHE A 94 -38.99 20.96 -21.74
CA PHE A 94 -37.98 21.84 -21.16
C PHE A 94 -38.61 23.06 -20.47
N GLY A 95 -39.92 23.10 -20.28
CA GLY A 95 -40.61 24.23 -19.64
C GLY A 95 -40.04 24.60 -18.27
N ARG A 96 -40.07 25.90 -17.92
CA ARG A 96 -39.53 26.43 -16.64
C ARG A 96 -40.16 25.82 -15.39
N GLN A 97 -41.42 25.41 -15.46
CA GLN A 97 -42.18 24.89 -14.31
C GLN A 97 -42.36 23.36 -14.32
N VAL A 98 -42.41 22.74 -15.50
CA VAL A 98 -42.61 21.29 -15.65
C VAL A 98 -41.54 20.75 -16.59
N LYS A 99 -40.51 20.14 -15.98
CA LYS A 99 -39.60 19.26 -16.69
C LYS A 99 -40.22 17.87 -16.70
N LYS A 100 -40.53 17.36 -17.89
CA LYS A 100 -41.05 16.01 -18.07
C LYS A 100 -40.25 15.36 -19.18
N ALA A 101 -39.90 14.11 -18.99
CA ALA A 101 -39.25 13.31 -20.01
C ALA A 101 -39.87 11.91 -19.94
N ASP A 102 -40.52 11.49 -21.02
CA ASP A 102 -41.18 10.21 -21.13
C ASP A 102 -40.52 9.41 -22.25
N LEU A 103 -40.16 8.16 -21.98
CA LEU A 103 -39.67 7.22 -22.98
C LEU A 103 -40.65 6.06 -23.07
N ILE A 104 -41.15 5.79 -24.27
CA ILE A 104 -42.18 4.78 -24.50
C ILE A 104 -41.75 3.89 -25.66
N CYS A 105 -41.77 2.58 -25.48
CA CYS A 105 -41.67 1.62 -26.56
C CYS A 105 -43.03 1.52 -27.27
N LEU A 106 -43.08 1.85 -28.56
CA LEU A 106 -44.33 1.89 -29.32
C LEU A 106 -44.82 0.48 -29.73
N ASP A 107 -43.95 -0.53 -29.71
CA ASP A 107 -44.31 -1.89 -30.11
C ASP A 107 -45.06 -2.66 -29.02
N ASP A 108 -44.68 -2.48 -27.75
CA ASP A 108 -45.26 -3.19 -26.60
C ASP A 108 -45.98 -2.24 -25.61
N GLY A 109 -45.84 -0.92 -25.77
CA GLY A 109 -46.45 0.09 -24.92
C GLY A 109 -45.76 0.29 -23.58
N GLU A 110 -44.59 -0.31 -23.37
CA GLU A 110 -43.82 -0.20 -22.14
C GLU A 110 -43.31 1.23 -21.93
N GLN A 111 -43.52 1.77 -20.71
CA GLN A 111 -42.91 3.03 -20.29
C GLN A 111 -41.60 2.76 -19.59
N LEU A 112 -40.54 3.40 -20.09
CA LEU A 112 -39.17 3.23 -19.62
C LEU A 112 -38.75 4.44 -18.79
N SER A 113 -37.97 4.18 -17.75
CA SER A 113 -37.49 5.16 -16.78
C SER A 113 -36.17 5.77 -17.23
N LEU A 114 -36.23 7.04 -17.61
CA LEU A 114 -35.02 7.83 -17.88
C LEU A 114 -34.17 8.08 -16.62
N ALA A 115 -34.76 8.00 -15.43
CA ALA A 115 -34.03 8.20 -14.17
C ALA A 115 -33.18 6.99 -13.79
N ASP A 116 -33.60 5.79 -14.23
CA ASP A 116 -32.90 4.53 -13.95
C ASP A 116 -31.88 4.16 -15.04
N GLY A 117 -31.76 4.99 -16.09
CA GLY A 117 -30.77 4.83 -17.15
C GLY A 117 -31.22 3.99 -18.35
N ASP A 118 -32.53 3.80 -18.54
CA ASP A 118 -33.04 2.92 -19.60
C ASP A 118 -32.71 3.42 -21.02
N LEU A 119 -32.58 4.75 -21.21
CA LEU A 119 -32.20 5.30 -22.52
C LEU A 119 -30.74 5.00 -22.85
N GLU A 120 -29.85 5.08 -21.86
CA GLU A 120 -28.43 4.75 -21.96
C GLU A 120 -28.23 3.25 -22.23
N MET A 121 -29.15 2.40 -21.75
CA MET A 121 -29.19 0.98 -22.11
C MET A 121 -29.65 0.74 -23.55
N ILE A 122 -30.61 1.53 -24.06
CA ILE A 122 -31.08 1.43 -25.46
C ILE A 122 -30.05 1.99 -26.44
N LEU A 123 -29.34 3.05 -26.05
CA LEU A 123 -28.37 3.76 -26.87
C LEU A 123 -26.96 3.62 -26.26
N PRO A 124 -26.41 2.38 -26.20
CA PRO A 124 -25.13 2.15 -25.54
C PRO A 124 -24.02 2.94 -26.22
N GLY A 125 -23.17 3.56 -25.40
CA GLY A 125 -22.03 4.37 -25.83
C GLY A 125 -22.38 5.78 -26.34
N LEU A 126 -23.67 6.08 -26.60
CA LEU A 126 -24.10 7.37 -27.12
C LEU A 126 -24.18 8.41 -26.00
N GLU A 127 -23.05 9.06 -25.71
CA GLU A 127 -22.96 10.21 -24.80
C GLU A 127 -22.88 11.53 -25.57
N ALA A 128 -23.18 12.65 -24.90
CA ALA A 128 -23.23 13.97 -25.52
C ALA A 128 -21.90 14.40 -26.17
N ASP A 129 -20.78 14.19 -25.47
CA ASP A 129 -19.45 14.58 -25.94
C ASP A 129 -19.01 13.68 -27.10
N SER A 130 -19.17 12.35 -26.96
CA SER A 130 -18.86 11.37 -28.01
C SER A 130 -19.67 11.63 -29.29
N TYR A 131 -20.95 12.00 -29.16
CA TYR A 131 -21.81 12.38 -30.29
C TYR A 131 -21.30 13.64 -31.01
N GLU A 132 -20.89 14.70 -30.29
CA GLU A 132 -20.35 15.92 -30.91
C GLU A 132 -18.97 15.72 -31.54
N ASP A 133 -18.17 14.82 -30.97
CA ASP A 133 -16.84 14.52 -31.45
C ASP A 133 -16.86 13.63 -32.70
N THR A 134 -17.88 12.79 -32.87
CA THR A 134 -17.90 11.79 -33.96
C THR A 134 -19.07 11.98 -34.93
N LEU A 135 -20.30 11.77 -34.47
CA LEU A 135 -21.51 11.68 -35.29
C LEU A 135 -22.02 13.03 -35.79
N TYR A 136 -21.66 14.13 -35.13
CA TYR A 136 -22.08 15.47 -35.55
C TYR A 136 -20.91 16.30 -36.06
N ILE A 137 -20.89 16.55 -37.36
CA ILE A 137 -19.80 17.22 -38.06
C ILE A 137 -20.27 18.58 -38.55
N ARG A 138 -19.77 19.63 -37.88
CA ARG A 138 -19.98 21.03 -38.27
C ARG A 138 -19.03 21.44 -39.38
N GLN A 139 -19.42 22.48 -40.12
CA GLN A 139 -18.51 23.25 -40.94
C GLN A 139 -17.32 23.73 -40.09
N SER A 140 -16.12 23.23 -40.40
CA SER A 140 -14.87 23.81 -39.91
C SER A 140 -14.80 25.23 -40.47
N GLY A 141 -15.18 26.26 -39.69
CA GLY A 141 -15.48 27.61 -40.18
C GLY A 141 -14.34 28.36 -40.89
N ALA A 142 -14.17 29.67 -40.66
CA ALA A 142 -13.04 30.44 -41.20
C ALA A 142 -11.69 30.08 -40.52
N GLN A 143 -11.50 28.82 -40.12
CA GLN A 143 -10.27 28.35 -39.52
C GLN A 143 -9.16 28.28 -40.56
N THR A 144 -7.96 28.74 -40.18
CA THR A 144 -6.75 28.56 -40.99
C THR A 144 -6.38 27.09 -41.04
N GLY A 145 -5.72 26.63 -42.11
CA GLY A 145 -5.33 25.23 -42.26
C GLY A 145 -4.50 24.68 -41.09
N GLN A 146 -3.75 25.54 -40.38
CA GLN A 146 -3.00 25.17 -39.17
C GLN A 146 -3.90 24.84 -37.97
N LYS A 147 -5.03 25.55 -37.80
CA LYS A 147 -5.97 25.26 -36.71
C LYS A 147 -6.68 23.93 -36.93
N LEU A 148 -7.15 23.69 -38.16
CA LEU A 148 -7.75 22.41 -38.55
C LEU A 148 -6.75 21.24 -38.39
N ALA A 149 -5.48 21.47 -38.74
CA ALA A 149 -4.43 20.48 -38.51
C ALA A 149 -4.20 20.18 -37.02
N GLY A 150 -4.31 21.19 -36.16
CA GLY A 150 -4.29 21.03 -34.71
C GLY A 150 -5.49 20.24 -34.17
N GLU A 151 -6.70 20.55 -34.63
CA GLU A 151 -7.92 19.82 -34.27
C GLU A 151 -7.85 18.34 -34.69
N LEU A 152 -7.42 18.08 -35.92
CA LEU A 152 -7.14 16.73 -36.43
C LEU A 152 -6.16 15.96 -35.56
N LYS A 153 -5.06 16.61 -35.16
CA LYS A 153 -4.04 16.01 -34.30
C LYS A 153 -4.59 15.70 -32.91
N ASN A 154 -5.34 16.63 -32.32
CA ASN A 154 -5.94 16.45 -31.00
C ASN A 154 -6.97 15.32 -31.01
N PHE A 155 -7.81 15.27 -32.05
CA PHE A 155 -8.76 14.18 -32.25
C PHE A 155 -8.03 12.84 -32.35
N ALA A 156 -7.06 12.73 -33.26
CA ALA A 156 -6.28 11.51 -33.43
C ALA A 156 -5.54 11.09 -32.13
N ALA A 157 -5.09 12.05 -31.32
CA ALA A 157 -4.41 11.80 -30.06
C ALA A 157 -5.34 11.19 -29.01
N ASN A 158 -6.52 11.80 -28.82
CA ASN A 158 -7.49 11.33 -27.85
C ASN A 158 -7.89 9.87 -28.15
N TYR A 159 -8.21 9.57 -29.40
CA TYR A 159 -8.65 8.24 -29.81
C TYR A 159 -7.54 7.19 -29.79
N SER A 160 -6.30 7.54 -30.18
CA SER A 160 -5.19 6.59 -30.18
C SER A 160 -4.70 6.22 -28.78
N VAL A 161 -4.92 7.09 -27.79
CA VAL A 161 -4.41 6.93 -26.42
C VAL A 161 -5.42 6.23 -25.52
N SER A 162 -6.72 6.50 -25.67
CA SER A 162 -7.70 5.99 -24.72
C SER A 162 -8.66 4.96 -25.31
N GLY A 163 -8.88 4.92 -26.64
CA GLY A 163 -9.83 4.03 -27.32
C GLY A 163 -11.31 4.25 -26.98
N ASP A 164 -11.56 4.73 -25.77
CA ASP A 164 -12.75 5.33 -25.24
C ASP A 164 -12.27 6.57 -24.46
N ALA A 165 -12.90 7.74 -24.62
CA ALA A 165 -12.49 8.99 -23.94
C ALA A 165 -12.51 8.89 -22.39
N ARG A 166 -12.98 7.75 -21.84
CA ARG A 166 -13.31 7.56 -20.42
C ARG A 166 -12.25 6.84 -19.57
N ILE A 167 -11.25 6.15 -20.14
CA ILE A 167 -10.24 5.45 -19.33
C ILE A 167 -9.06 6.37 -19.00
N ASP A 168 -9.12 7.03 -17.84
CA ASP A 168 -7.99 7.81 -17.31
C ASP A 168 -6.98 6.89 -16.61
N LEU A 169 -6.07 6.31 -17.40
CA LEU A 169 -4.96 5.50 -16.90
C LEU A 169 -4.08 6.28 -15.92
N ALA A 170 -3.90 7.59 -16.13
CA ALA A 170 -3.03 8.40 -15.28
C ALA A 170 -3.63 8.53 -13.87
N ALA A 171 -4.92 8.84 -13.76
CA ALA A 171 -5.62 8.88 -12.48
C ALA A 171 -5.59 7.51 -11.77
N ALA A 172 -5.83 6.41 -12.50
CA ALA A 172 -5.76 5.06 -11.92
C ALA A 172 -4.35 4.71 -11.39
N GLN A 173 -3.30 5.04 -12.15
CA GLN A 173 -1.92 4.84 -11.72
C GLN A 173 -1.56 5.72 -10.51
N ASP A 174 -2.06 6.95 -10.45
CA ASP A 174 -1.81 7.86 -9.33
C ASP A 174 -2.46 7.36 -8.04
N VAL A 175 -3.67 6.80 -8.12
CA VAL A 175 -4.32 6.14 -6.97
C VAL A 175 -3.45 5.00 -6.45
N LEU A 176 -2.97 4.09 -7.31
CA LEU A 176 -2.13 2.97 -6.90
C LEU A 176 -0.81 3.44 -6.28
N ARG A 177 -0.11 4.38 -6.92
CA ARG A 177 1.14 4.97 -6.40
C ARG A 177 0.94 5.69 -5.07
N SER A 178 -0.21 6.33 -4.86
CA SER A 178 -0.52 7.01 -3.60
C SER A 178 -0.62 6.01 -2.44
N GLN A 179 -1.24 4.85 -2.69
CA GLN A 179 -1.38 3.77 -1.72
C GLN A 179 -0.03 3.11 -1.43
N GLU A 180 0.78 2.82 -2.45
CA GLU A 180 2.15 2.31 -2.28
C GLU A 180 2.99 3.22 -1.39
N ARG A 181 2.94 4.55 -1.62
CA ARG A 181 3.67 5.53 -0.80
C ARG A 181 3.18 5.58 0.64
N GLN A 182 1.89 5.33 0.89
CA GLN A 182 1.37 5.23 2.26
C GLN A 182 1.92 3.99 2.96
N LEU A 183 1.91 2.83 2.29
CA LEU A 183 2.47 1.59 2.81
C LEU A 183 3.98 1.71 3.08
N ASP A 184 4.73 2.33 2.16
CA ASP A 184 6.16 2.55 2.32
C ASP A 184 6.49 3.45 3.52
N ARG A 185 5.67 4.49 3.77
CA ARG A 185 5.81 5.34 4.95
C ARG A 185 5.53 4.57 6.25
N GLN A 186 4.44 3.80 6.29
CA GLN A 186 4.10 2.98 7.45
C GLN A 186 5.18 1.93 7.74
N ALA A 187 5.65 1.23 6.70
CA ALA A 187 6.73 0.25 6.80
C ALA A 187 8.04 0.89 7.30
N LYS A 188 8.37 2.10 6.83
CA LYS A 188 9.56 2.83 7.28
C LYS A 188 9.47 3.22 8.75
N VAL A 189 8.35 3.81 9.18
CA VAL A 189 8.13 4.20 10.59
C VAL A 189 8.20 2.97 11.50
N TYR A 190 7.52 1.88 11.12
CA TYR A 190 7.56 0.62 11.85
C TYR A 190 8.99 0.08 12.00
N MET A 191 9.78 0.10 10.93
CA MET A 191 11.18 -0.35 10.97
C MET A 191 12.05 0.54 11.85
N GLU A 192 11.86 1.86 11.81
CA GLU A 192 12.59 2.80 12.67
C GLU A 192 12.26 2.60 14.16
N GLU A 193 10.99 2.41 14.50
CA GLU A 193 10.57 2.14 15.89
C GLU A 193 11.11 0.81 16.40
N ARG A 194 11.05 -0.23 15.56
CA ARG A 194 11.60 -1.56 15.88
C ARG A 194 13.11 -1.52 16.08
N GLN A 195 13.84 -0.81 15.22
CA GLN A 195 15.28 -0.64 15.35
C GLN A 195 15.64 0.08 16.66
N ARG A 196 14.93 1.16 17.02
CA ARG A 196 15.13 1.86 18.29
C ARG A 196 14.85 0.98 19.51
N ARG A 197 13.82 0.13 19.45
CA ARG A 197 13.51 -0.80 20.54
C ARG A 197 14.61 -1.84 20.70
N ARG A 198 15.10 -2.39 19.59
CA ARG A 198 16.23 -3.33 19.59
C ARG A 198 17.49 -2.70 20.19
N GLU A 199 17.85 -1.48 19.79
CA GLU A 199 19.02 -0.77 20.34
C GLU A 199 18.93 -0.56 21.86
N LYS A 200 17.74 -0.26 22.39
CA LYS A 200 17.53 -0.13 23.84
C LYS A 200 17.75 -1.46 24.57
N ILE A 201 17.17 -2.54 24.06
CA ILE A 201 17.31 -3.87 24.69
C ILE A 201 18.75 -4.36 24.59
N GLU A 202 19.45 -4.10 23.47
CA GLU A 202 20.88 -4.41 23.35
C GLU A 202 21.73 -3.61 24.37
N GLN A 203 21.40 -2.34 24.62
CA GLN A 203 22.06 -1.55 25.68
C GLN A 203 21.79 -2.10 27.07
N GLU A 204 20.55 -2.48 27.38
CA GLU A 204 20.16 -3.09 28.66
C GLU A 204 20.85 -4.45 28.86
N ALA A 205 20.85 -5.30 27.83
CA ALA A 205 21.54 -6.59 27.86
C ALA A 205 23.04 -6.42 28.07
N SER A 206 23.67 -5.43 27.42
CA SER A 206 25.09 -5.09 27.63
C SER A 206 25.38 -4.59 29.05
N TYR A 207 24.44 -3.88 29.68
CA TYR A 207 24.57 -3.46 31.07
C TYR A 207 24.47 -4.65 32.03
N VAL A 208 23.44 -5.49 31.88
CA VAL A 208 23.25 -6.70 32.69
C VAL A 208 24.43 -7.67 32.53
N TRP A 209 24.95 -7.82 31.31
CA TRP A 209 26.13 -8.65 31.06
C TRP A 209 27.37 -8.16 31.79
N ARG A 210 27.58 -6.84 31.86
CA ARG A 210 28.66 -6.23 32.65
C ARG A 210 28.48 -6.47 34.15
N ASP A 211 27.25 -6.38 34.65
CA ASP A 211 26.94 -6.69 36.06
C ASP A 211 27.25 -8.17 36.37
N ILE A 212 26.84 -9.11 35.51
CA ILE A 212 27.13 -10.53 35.67
C ILE A 212 28.65 -10.76 35.74
N HIS A 213 29.41 -10.15 34.83
CA HIS A 213 30.87 -10.27 34.82
C HIS A 213 31.51 -9.73 36.11
N ARG A 214 31.00 -8.60 36.61
CA ARG A 214 31.47 -8.03 37.87
C ARG A 214 31.16 -8.95 39.06
N LEU A 215 29.94 -9.51 39.11
CA LEU A 215 29.55 -10.46 40.16
C LEU A 215 30.41 -11.74 40.09
N ASP A 216 30.80 -12.18 38.90
CA ASP A 216 31.74 -13.30 38.74
C ASP A 216 33.12 -12.98 39.32
N GLU A 217 33.66 -11.79 39.04
CA GLU A 217 34.92 -11.36 39.66
C GLU A 217 34.82 -11.26 41.19
N GLU A 218 33.71 -10.77 41.73
CA GLU A 218 33.47 -10.68 43.17
C GLU A 218 33.33 -12.07 43.80
N LEU A 219 32.61 -12.99 43.16
CA LEU A 219 32.50 -14.40 43.58
C LEU A 219 33.85 -15.10 43.59
N ASP A 220 34.68 -14.89 42.57
CA ASP A 220 36.00 -15.49 42.50
C ASP A 220 36.90 -14.99 43.66
N ARG A 221 36.86 -13.69 43.97
CA ARG A 221 37.58 -13.14 45.14
C ARG A 221 37.11 -13.74 46.46
N VAL A 222 35.80 -13.91 46.65
CA VAL A 222 35.23 -14.51 47.87
C VAL A 222 35.61 -16.00 47.96
N ARG A 223 35.59 -16.74 46.85
CA ARG A 223 36.04 -18.13 46.78
C ARG A 223 37.52 -18.27 47.12
N GLU A 224 38.39 -17.43 46.55
CA GLU A 224 39.81 -17.39 46.88
C GLU A 224 40.04 -17.10 48.38
N ALA A 225 39.30 -16.16 48.96
CA ALA A 225 39.39 -15.85 50.38
C ALA A 225 38.96 -17.02 51.28
N LEU A 226 37.90 -17.75 50.88
CA LEU A 226 37.46 -18.98 51.56
C LEU A 226 38.49 -20.10 51.43
N GLU A 227 39.12 -20.28 50.26
CA GLU A 227 40.19 -21.26 50.05
C GLU A 227 41.44 -20.94 50.88
N LEU A 228 41.88 -19.69 50.91
CA LEU A 228 43.01 -19.25 51.72
C LEU A 228 42.76 -19.49 53.21
N LYS A 229 41.54 -19.22 53.70
CA LYS A 229 41.14 -19.53 55.08
C LYS A 229 41.17 -21.03 55.34
N ARG A 230 40.60 -21.84 54.45
CA ARG A 230 40.63 -23.30 54.57
C ARG A 230 42.06 -23.87 54.62
N ILE A 231 42.96 -23.34 53.79
CA ILE A 231 44.39 -23.72 53.80
C ILE A 231 45.05 -23.31 55.12
N LYS A 232 44.70 -22.13 55.67
CA LYS A 232 45.20 -21.66 56.98
C LYS A 232 44.74 -22.59 58.11
N GLU A 233 43.45 -22.93 58.15
CA GLU A 233 42.86 -23.89 59.10
C GLU A 233 43.52 -25.29 58.98
N GLU A 234 43.77 -25.77 57.75
CA GLU A 234 44.48 -27.04 57.51
C GLU A 234 45.95 -27.01 57.96
N ARG A 235 46.62 -25.84 57.87
CA ARG A 235 48.00 -25.68 58.36
C ARG A 235 48.05 -25.62 59.87
N GLU A 236 47.19 -24.82 60.48
CA GLU A 236 47.08 -24.66 61.94
C GLU A 236 46.71 -26.00 62.60
N SER A 237 45.75 -26.75 62.03
CA SER A 237 45.41 -28.10 62.50
C SER A 237 46.57 -29.10 62.34
N ARG A 238 47.32 -29.07 61.24
CA ARG A 238 48.52 -29.90 61.05
C ARG A 238 49.65 -29.52 62.00
N GLU A 239 49.80 -28.24 62.33
CA GLU A 239 50.78 -27.75 63.30
C GLU A 239 50.40 -28.18 64.72
N GLN A 240 49.13 -28.05 65.10
CA GLN A 240 48.60 -28.57 66.36
C GLN A 240 48.73 -30.10 66.45
N GLU A 241 48.50 -30.83 65.35
CA GLU A 241 48.68 -32.29 65.32
C GLU A 241 50.16 -32.68 65.44
N LYS A 242 51.07 -31.92 64.81
CA LYS A 242 52.52 -32.10 64.97
C LYS A 242 52.98 -31.75 66.37
N GLU A 243 52.50 -30.67 66.98
CA GLU A 243 52.80 -30.34 68.38
C GLU A 243 52.30 -31.43 69.31
N ARG A 244 51.07 -31.94 69.11
CA ARG A 244 50.56 -33.09 69.87
C ARG A 244 51.44 -34.32 69.72
N ARG A 245 51.84 -34.67 68.49
CA ARG A 245 52.76 -35.80 68.23
C ARG A 245 54.14 -35.59 68.84
N MET A 246 54.67 -34.37 68.82
CA MET A 246 55.97 -34.03 69.40
C MET A 246 55.93 -34.05 70.94
N ILE A 247 54.81 -33.62 71.53
CA ILE A 247 54.55 -33.74 72.97
C ILE A 247 54.44 -35.21 73.39
N ASP A 248 53.83 -36.08 72.56
CA ASP A 248 53.75 -37.52 72.81
C ASP A 248 55.11 -38.23 72.60
N GLU A 249 55.93 -37.84 71.62
CA GLU A 249 57.27 -38.43 71.38
C GLU A 249 58.31 -38.04 72.46
N LEU A 250 58.23 -36.84 73.04
CA LEU A 250 59.13 -36.40 74.13
C LEU A 250 58.76 -36.97 75.51
N ARG A 251 57.65 -37.70 75.66
CA ARG A 251 57.27 -38.41 76.89
C ARG A 251 56.93 -39.88 76.60
N PRO A 252 57.92 -40.78 76.52
CA PRO A 252 57.64 -42.17 76.86
C PRO A 252 57.17 -42.19 78.32
N GLY A 253 56.02 -42.82 78.58
CA GLY A 253 55.41 -42.96 79.91
C GLY A 253 56.30 -43.72 80.90
N GLY A 254 57.36 -43.07 81.37
CA GLY A 254 58.17 -43.52 82.49
C GLY A 254 57.35 -43.39 83.76
N TRP A 255 57.22 -44.48 84.50
CA TRP A 255 56.51 -44.53 85.78
C TRP A 255 57.05 -43.42 86.69
N ARG A 256 56.19 -42.47 87.03
CA ARG A 256 56.58 -41.26 87.78
C ARG A 256 56.92 -41.54 89.26
N ILE A 257 56.67 -42.76 89.73
CA ILE A 257 57.15 -43.31 91.00
C ILE A 257 57.62 -44.73 90.71
N HIS A 258 58.91 -45.00 90.86
CA HIS A 258 59.42 -46.36 90.68
C HIS A 258 58.93 -47.21 91.86
N PRO A 259 58.32 -48.40 91.65
CA PRO A 259 57.80 -49.22 92.75
C PRO A 259 58.86 -49.58 93.81
N LEU A 260 60.14 -49.53 93.45
CA LEU A 260 61.28 -49.72 94.34
C LEU A 260 61.49 -48.59 95.36
N GLU A 261 61.15 -47.33 95.03
CA GLU A 261 61.27 -46.20 95.97
C GLU A 261 60.22 -46.29 97.09
N VAL A 262 59.00 -46.71 96.74
CA VAL A 262 57.93 -46.98 97.72
C VAL A 262 58.31 -48.18 98.60
N LEU A 263 58.86 -49.23 98.00
CA LEU A 263 59.35 -50.40 98.73
C LEU A 263 60.49 -50.05 99.69
N GLY A 264 61.41 -49.16 99.28
CA GLY A 264 62.54 -48.71 100.09
C GLY A 264 62.12 -47.92 101.33
N ILE A 265 61.12 -47.05 101.22
CA ILE A 265 60.57 -46.30 102.35
C ILE A 265 59.86 -47.25 103.34
N ILE A 266 59.11 -48.24 102.83
CA ILE A 266 58.45 -49.26 103.67
C ILE A 266 59.52 -50.09 104.42
N LEU A 267 60.57 -50.52 103.73
CA LEU A 267 61.67 -51.28 104.34
C LEU A 267 62.38 -50.46 105.41
N ALA A 268 62.65 -49.17 105.18
CA ALA A 268 63.27 -48.28 106.15
C ALA A 268 62.43 -48.13 107.43
N VAL A 269 61.11 -48.04 107.31
CA VAL A 269 60.18 -47.98 108.46
C VAL A 269 60.21 -49.31 109.26
N ILE A 270 60.26 -50.45 108.56
CA ILE A 270 60.34 -51.78 109.20
C ILE A 270 61.67 -51.96 109.94
N VAL A 271 62.79 -51.58 109.33
CA VAL A 271 64.13 -51.67 109.94
C VAL A 271 64.23 -50.82 111.20
N LEU A 272 63.71 -49.59 111.17
CA LEU A 272 63.65 -48.70 112.34
C LEU A 272 62.78 -49.28 113.47
N PHE A 273 61.70 -50.00 113.14
CA PHE A 273 60.82 -50.61 114.13
C PHE A 273 61.47 -51.79 114.88
N VAL A 274 62.35 -52.54 114.21
CA VAL A 274 63.01 -53.75 114.75
C VAL A 274 64.28 -53.44 115.54
N LEU A 275 65.11 -52.50 115.07
CA LEU A 275 66.42 -52.23 115.68
C LEU A 275 66.37 -51.34 116.92
N ILE A 276 65.30 -50.57 117.12
CA ILE A 276 65.17 -49.64 118.25
C ILE A 276 64.40 -50.35 119.38
N PRO A 277 64.92 -50.40 120.63
CA PRO A 277 64.22 -51.03 121.74
C PRO A 277 63.03 -50.18 122.25
N ARG A 278 62.04 -50.85 122.87
CA ARG A 278 60.84 -50.18 123.41
C ARG A 278 61.21 -49.23 124.56
N PRO A 279 60.54 -48.07 124.68
CA PRO A 279 59.30 -47.68 124.00
C PRO A 279 59.46 -46.79 122.74
N TRP A 280 60.68 -46.47 122.32
CA TRP A 280 60.94 -45.44 121.31
C TRP A 280 60.73 -45.86 119.84
N ASN A 281 60.58 -47.15 119.57
CA ASN A 281 60.41 -47.70 118.22
C ASN A 281 59.08 -47.31 117.55
N TYR A 282 58.00 -47.19 118.32
CA TYR A 282 56.70 -46.77 117.80
C TYR A 282 56.72 -45.30 117.38
N ILE A 283 57.34 -44.42 118.18
CA ILE A 283 57.39 -42.99 117.87
C ILE A 283 58.23 -42.74 116.62
N THR A 284 59.39 -43.40 116.50
CA THR A 284 60.31 -43.21 115.38
C THR A 284 59.78 -43.77 114.05
N SER A 285 59.11 -44.93 114.06
CA SER A 285 58.50 -45.51 112.87
C SER A 285 57.30 -44.71 112.34
N VAL A 286 56.46 -44.14 113.22
CA VAL A 286 55.34 -43.28 112.83
C VAL A 286 55.82 -41.97 112.19
N VAL A 287 56.87 -41.35 112.74
CA VAL A 287 57.47 -40.13 112.17
C VAL A 287 58.07 -40.41 110.80
N ALA A 288 58.76 -41.53 110.61
CA ALA A 288 59.33 -41.94 109.32
C ALA A 288 58.24 -42.24 108.27
N ALA A 289 57.15 -42.90 108.67
CA ALA A 289 56.02 -43.17 107.77
C ALA A 289 55.30 -41.87 107.34
N LEU A 290 55.10 -40.93 108.26
CA LEU A 290 54.54 -39.61 107.96
C LEU A 290 55.44 -38.80 107.03
N ALA A 291 56.76 -38.81 107.25
CA ALA A 291 57.72 -38.16 106.35
C ALA A 291 57.74 -38.78 104.95
N GLY A 292 57.67 -40.12 104.85
CA GLY A 292 57.53 -40.84 103.58
C GLY A 292 56.22 -40.53 102.86
N GLY A 293 55.11 -40.44 103.60
CA GLY A 293 53.81 -40.04 103.07
C GLY A 293 53.79 -38.61 102.54
N ILE A 294 54.40 -37.66 103.28
CA ILE A 294 54.56 -36.27 102.84
C ILE A 294 55.44 -36.18 101.60
N TYR A 295 56.51 -36.97 101.52
CA TYR A 295 57.40 -37.02 100.36
C TYR A 295 56.66 -37.47 99.09
N ILE A 296 55.88 -38.56 99.18
CA ILE A 296 55.07 -39.05 98.06
C ILE A 296 53.98 -38.04 97.69
N TRP A 297 53.29 -37.45 98.67
CA TRP A 297 52.27 -36.43 98.44
C TRP A 297 52.85 -35.20 97.73
N ASN A 298 53.96 -34.64 98.23
CA ASN A 298 54.59 -33.46 97.62
C ASN A 298 55.01 -33.74 96.19
N ARG A 299 55.48 -34.95 95.88
CA ARG A 299 55.91 -35.32 94.52
C ARG A 299 54.73 -35.53 93.57
N MET A 300 53.57 -35.98 94.06
CA MET A 300 52.34 -36.08 93.25
C MET A 300 51.66 -34.71 93.01
N LYS A 301 51.80 -33.74 93.92
CA LYS A 301 51.05 -32.47 93.86
C LYS A 301 51.67 -31.39 92.96
N VAL A 302 52.88 -31.59 92.41
CA VAL A 302 53.62 -30.56 91.66
C VAL A 302 53.09 -30.31 90.24
N GLU A 303 52.07 -31.02 89.76
CA GLU A 303 51.55 -30.82 88.39
C GLU A 303 50.29 -29.94 88.30
N LYS A 304 50.15 -28.85 89.08
CA LYS A 304 49.11 -27.83 88.81
C LYS A 304 49.48 -26.35 88.94
N LYS A 305 50.75 -25.97 89.17
CA LYS A 305 51.17 -24.56 89.10
C LYS A 305 52.57 -24.40 88.54
N ARG A 306 52.69 -24.44 87.21
CA ARG A 306 53.49 -23.44 86.51
C ARG A 306 52.49 -22.44 85.96
N GLN A 307 52.57 -21.20 86.42
CA GLN A 307 51.80 -20.09 85.89
C GLN A 307 52.02 -20.04 84.37
N LYS A 308 50.97 -20.32 83.59
CA LYS A 308 50.84 -19.76 82.24
C LYS A 308 50.18 -18.39 82.40
N THR A 309 50.67 -17.42 81.65
CA THR A 309 50.39 -16.00 81.84
C THR A 309 48.95 -15.68 81.41
N ALA A 310 48.26 -14.76 82.11
CA ALA A 310 46.87 -14.36 81.85
C ALA A 310 46.50 -13.97 80.39
N PRO A 311 47.42 -13.50 79.52
CA PRO A 311 47.11 -13.23 78.12
C PRO A 311 46.81 -14.49 77.28
N GLU A 312 47.44 -15.63 77.57
CA GLU A 312 47.35 -16.83 76.70
C GLU A 312 45.99 -17.55 76.80
N LEU A 313 45.38 -17.56 77.99
CA LEU A 313 44.06 -18.19 78.22
C LEU A 313 42.89 -17.36 77.64
N MET A 314 43.04 -16.04 77.55
CA MET A 314 42.04 -15.20 76.85
C MET A 314 42.20 -15.28 75.32
N LEU A 315 43.42 -15.50 74.82
CA LEU A 315 43.68 -15.64 73.39
C LEU A 315 43.23 -17.00 72.83
N GLU A 316 43.27 -18.09 73.59
CA GLU A 316 42.82 -19.42 73.13
C GLU A 316 41.29 -19.60 73.10
N GLU A 317 40.52 -18.93 73.97
CA GLU A 317 39.03 -19.03 73.97
C GLU A 317 38.34 -18.04 73.03
N ILE A 318 38.94 -16.88 72.73
CA ILE A 318 38.32 -15.84 71.88
C ILE A 318 38.56 -16.09 70.38
N THR A 319 39.64 -16.77 70.00
CA THR A 319 40.06 -16.94 68.60
C THR A 319 39.18 -17.86 67.73
N PRO A 320 38.70 -19.04 68.18
CA PRO A 320 37.92 -19.91 67.30
C PRO A 320 36.50 -19.39 67.02
N GLU A 321 35.84 -18.71 67.96
CA GLU A 321 34.47 -18.18 67.76
C GLU A 321 34.43 -16.97 66.81
N GLU A 322 35.39 -16.04 66.92
CA GLU A 322 35.52 -14.91 65.97
C GLU A 322 35.93 -15.37 64.57
N GLU A 323 36.80 -16.38 64.45
CA GLU A 323 37.21 -16.93 63.16
C GLU A 323 36.08 -17.73 62.48
N LEU A 324 35.32 -18.55 63.22
CA LEU A 324 34.13 -19.25 62.72
C LEU A 324 33.05 -18.28 62.22
N ALA A 325 32.73 -17.24 63.00
CA ALA A 325 31.78 -16.20 62.61
C ALA A 325 32.22 -15.45 61.34
N SER A 326 33.53 -15.28 61.13
CA SER A 326 34.09 -14.64 59.94
C SER A 326 34.05 -15.52 58.68
N ALA A 327 34.05 -16.85 58.82
CA ALA A 327 33.93 -17.81 57.72
C ALA A 327 32.47 -18.02 57.31
N GLU A 328 31.56 -18.08 58.29
CA GLU A 328 30.11 -18.10 58.03
C GLU A 328 29.64 -16.85 57.30
N LYS A 329 30.18 -15.67 57.65
CA LYS A 329 29.89 -14.41 56.95
C LYS A 329 30.29 -14.45 55.47
N LEU A 330 31.48 -14.98 55.15
CA LEU A 330 31.95 -15.13 53.75
C LEU A 330 31.11 -16.15 52.98
N ARG A 331 30.64 -17.23 53.63
CA ARG A 331 29.73 -18.20 53.00
C ARG A 331 28.36 -17.59 52.71
N TRP A 332 27.85 -16.77 53.63
CA TRP A 332 26.61 -16.01 53.41
C TRP A 332 26.76 -15.02 52.24
N GLU A 333 27.89 -14.30 52.18
CA GLU A 333 28.22 -13.38 51.10
C GLU A 333 28.34 -14.11 49.75
N GLN A 334 28.99 -15.28 49.72
CA GLN A 334 29.03 -16.13 48.53
C GLN A 334 27.63 -16.54 48.06
N GLN A 335 26.78 -17.03 48.97
CA GLN A 335 25.42 -17.46 48.63
C GLN A 335 24.59 -16.30 48.08
N HIS A 336 24.66 -15.13 48.72
CA HIS A 336 23.96 -13.93 48.25
C HIS A 336 24.44 -13.51 46.86
N LEU A 337 25.76 -13.49 46.62
CA LEU A 337 26.30 -13.14 45.30
C LEU A 337 25.93 -14.18 44.23
N GLU A 338 25.85 -15.47 44.58
CA GLU A 338 25.38 -16.52 43.66
C GLU A 338 23.89 -16.37 43.33
N GLU A 339 23.05 -16.00 44.30
CA GLU A 339 21.62 -15.69 44.08
C GLU A 339 21.45 -14.46 43.19
N GLU A 340 22.14 -13.36 43.49
CA GLU A 340 22.09 -12.13 42.70
C GLU A 340 22.60 -12.35 41.27
N LYS A 341 23.70 -13.11 41.11
CA LYS A 341 24.18 -13.50 39.78
C LYS A 341 23.13 -14.30 39.03
N LYS A 342 22.46 -15.26 39.68
CA LYS A 342 21.44 -16.09 39.06
C LYS A 342 20.24 -15.26 38.60
N GLU A 343 19.80 -14.29 39.39
CA GLU A 343 18.75 -13.34 38.99
C GLU A 343 19.15 -12.53 37.76
N LYS A 344 20.38 -11.99 37.73
CA LYS A 344 20.91 -11.26 36.57
C LYS A 344 21.06 -12.14 35.35
N GLN A 345 21.45 -13.41 35.51
CA GLN A 345 21.53 -14.38 34.43
C GLN A 345 20.15 -14.62 33.79
N ILE A 346 19.11 -14.82 34.60
CA ILE A 346 17.73 -14.96 34.14
C ILE A 346 17.27 -13.69 33.41
N GLN A 347 17.60 -12.51 33.96
CA GLN A 347 17.29 -11.24 33.30
C GLN A 347 17.96 -11.13 31.92
N TYR A 348 19.22 -11.53 31.81
CA TYR A 348 19.95 -11.53 30.53
C TYR A 348 19.35 -12.51 29.53
N GLU A 349 18.98 -13.72 29.96
CA GLU A 349 18.29 -14.71 29.12
C GLU A 349 16.97 -14.18 28.59
N ASN A 350 16.13 -13.57 29.44
CA ASN A 350 14.88 -12.94 29.04
C ASN A 350 15.10 -11.82 27.99
N LEU A 351 16.12 -10.99 28.18
CA LEU A 351 16.47 -9.92 27.22
C LEU A 351 16.96 -10.49 25.88
N GLN A 352 17.70 -11.60 25.89
CA GLN A 352 18.11 -12.29 24.66
C GLN A 352 16.91 -12.91 23.93
N GLU A 353 15.95 -13.46 24.67
CA GLU A 353 14.71 -13.99 24.10
C GLU A 353 13.90 -12.86 23.44
N GLU A 354 13.73 -11.71 24.11
CA GLU A 354 13.05 -10.53 23.52
C GLU A 354 13.76 -10.02 22.26
N LEU A 355 15.10 -10.02 22.23
CA LEU A 355 15.87 -9.67 21.03
C LEU A 355 15.64 -10.66 19.88
N THR A 356 15.46 -11.94 20.19
CA THR A 356 15.21 -13.01 19.21
C THR A 356 13.82 -12.84 18.59
N GLU A 357 12.80 -12.60 19.42
CA GLU A 357 11.44 -12.28 18.96
C GLU A 357 11.40 -11.01 18.09
N LEU A 358 12.12 -9.96 18.50
CA LEU A 358 12.31 -8.74 17.71
C LEU A 358 13.15 -8.96 16.44
N GLY A 359 13.76 -10.13 16.25
CA GLY A 359 14.41 -10.54 15.01
C GLY A 359 13.43 -11.09 13.97
N GLU A 360 12.32 -11.66 14.40
CA GLU A 360 11.32 -12.28 13.50
C GLU A 360 10.38 -11.23 12.91
N LEU A 361 10.26 -11.19 11.58
CA LEU A 361 9.34 -10.25 10.94
C LEU A 361 7.90 -10.59 11.34
N ASP A 362 7.22 -9.59 11.91
CA ASP A 362 5.83 -9.72 12.32
C ASP A 362 4.95 -9.97 11.09
N ASP A 363 3.89 -10.76 11.26
CA ASP A 363 2.99 -11.13 10.18
C ASP A 363 2.30 -9.90 9.59
N ILE A 364 2.06 -8.87 10.41
CA ILE A 364 1.58 -7.56 9.97
C ILE A 364 2.53 -6.94 8.94
N TYR A 365 3.85 -6.97 9.17
CA TYR A 365 4.81 -6.40 8.23
C TYR A 365 4.87 -7.22 6.93
N LYS A 366 4.82 -8.55 7.03
CA LYS A 366 4.75 -9.43 5.84
C LYS A 366 3.51 -9.13 5.02
N GLU A 367 2.35 -8.95 5.67
CA GLU A 367 1.10 -8.61 5.01
C GLU A 367 1.19 -7.26 4.29
N GLN A 368 1.73 -6.22 4.94
CA GLN A 368 1.93 -4.91 4.31
C GLN A 368 2.87 -4.98 3.10
N LYS A 369 3.96 -5.73 3.21
CA LYS A 369 4.89 -5.97 2.10
C LYS A 369 4.20 -6.70 0.94
N ASN A 370 3.41 -7.73 1.22
CA ASN A 370 2.64 -8.45 0.22
C ASN A 370 1.60 -7.55 -0.45
N ARG A 371 0.91 -6.72 0.32
CA ARG A 371 -0.07 -5.75 -0.19
C ARG A 371 0.59 -4.72 -1.11
N ARG A 372 1.76 -4.19 -0.75
CA ARG A 372 2.55 -3.31 -1.61
C ARG A 372 2.94 -4.00 -2.91
N ALA A 373 3.43 -5.25 -2.84
CA ALA A 373 3.80 -6.02 -4.02
C ALA A 373 2.59 -6.28 -4.94
N ALA A 374 1.41 -6.55 -4.37
CA ALA A 374 0.18 -6.71 -5.12
C ALA A 374 -0.25 -5.41 -5.83
N LEU A 375 -0.15 -4.25 -5.16
CA LEU A 375 -0.44 -2.94 -5.77
C LEU A 375 0.52 -2.63 -6.92
N SER A 376 1.81 -2.91 -6.76
CA SER A 376 2.82 -2.71 -7.79
C SER A 376 2.56 -3.59 -9.00
N LEU A 377 2.27 -4.88 -8.78
CA LEU A 377 1.87 -5.79 -9.84
C LEU A 377 0.61 -5.31 -10.56
N ALA A 378 -0.40 -4.83 -9.83
CA ALA A 378 -1.61 -4.28 -10.44
C ALA A 378 -1.31 -3.06 -11.32
N GLY A 379 -0.46 -2.14 -10.85
CA GLY A 379 -0.03 -0.97 -11.63
C GLY A 379 0.73 -1.34 -12.91
N GLU A 380 1.64 -2.31 -12.83
CA GLU A 380 2.38 -2.81 -13.98
C GLU A 380 1.46 -3.49 -15.00
N ARG A 381 0.52 -4.32 -14.54
CA ARG A 381 -0.44 -5.01 -15.40
C ARG A 381 -1.40 -4.05 -16.07
N LEU A 382 -1.93 -3.05 -15.36
CA LEU A 382 -2.75 -2.00 -15.95
C LEU A 382 -1.98 -1.24 -17.04
N ALA A 383 -0.72 -0.89 -16.77
CA ALA A 383 0.11 -0.20 -17.75
C ALA A 383 0.40 -1.08 -18.98
N GLN A 384 0.55 -2.40 -18.80
CA GLN A 384 0.73 -3.34 -19.90
C GLN A 384 -0.54 -3.45 -20.75
N VAL A 385 -1.68 -3.75 -20.13
CA VAL A 385 -2.97 -3.90 -20.84
C VAL A 385 -3.33 -2.62 -21.59
N ALA A 386 -3.10 -1.45 -20.99
CA ALA A 386 -3.36 -0.19 -21.65
C ALA A 386 -2.48 0.02 -22.91
N ARG A 387 -1.20 -0.36 -22.87
CA ARG A 387 -0.32 -0.30 -24.06
C ARG A 387 -0.76 -1.26 -25.17
N ASP A 388 -1.17 -2.46 -24.80
CA ASP A 388 -1.64 -3.47 -25.74
C ASP A 388 -2.95 -3.01 -26.39
N MET A 389 -3.89 -2.48 -25.59
CA MET A 389 -5.14 -1.89 -26.06
C MET A 389 -4.89 -0.68 -26.98
N GLN A 390 -4.02 0.26 -26.61
CA GLN A 390 -3.65 1.40 -27.47
C GLN A 390 -3.09 0.96 -28.82
N THR A 391 -2.28 -0.10 -28.84
CA THR A 391 -1.70 -0.62 -30.08
C THR A 391 -2.77 -1.23 -30.98
N GLN A 392 -3.70 -1.99 -30.39
CA GLN A 392 -4.82 -2.58 -31.10
C GLN A 392 -5.78 -1.52 -31.65
N VAL A 393 -6.27 -0.61 -30.79
CA VAL A 393 -7.15 0.50 -31.18
C VAL A 393 -6.53 1.35 -32.29
N ARG A 394 -5.24 1.69 -32.19
CA ARG A 394 -4.54 2.45 -33.24
C ARG A 394 -4.50 1.67 -34.56
N SER A 395 -4.29 0.36 -34.51
CA SER A 395 -4.30 -0.49 -35.71
C SER A 395 -5.68 -0.48 -36.37
N ASP A 396 -6.72 -0.67 -35.57
CA ASP A 396 -8.10 -0.73 -36.04
C ASP A 396 -8.55 0.62 -36.60
N LEU A 397 -8.21 1.72 -35.90
CA LEU A 397 -8.44 3.09 -36.38
C LEU A 397 -7.72 3.35 -37.70
N ASN A 398 -6.43 3.01 -37.80
CA ASN A 398 -5.68 3.21 -39.05
C ASN A 398 -6.24 2.40 -40.23
N GLY A 399 -6.78 1.20 -39.96
CA GLY A 399 -7.50 0.40 -40.94
C GLY A 399 -8.75 1.12 -41.43
N ALA A 400 -9.69 1.40 -40.52
CA ALA A 400 -10.97 2.04 -40.81
C ALA A 400 -10.78 3.40 -41.52
N VAL A 401 -9.90 4.26 -40.99
CA VAL A 401 -9.59 5.56 -41.58
C VAL A 401 -9.03 5.41 -43.00
N SER A 402 -8.15 4.44 -43.23
CA SER A 402 -7.57 4.21 -44.56
C SER A 402 -8.62 3.77 -45.58
N ASP A 403 -9.55 2.91 -45.18
CA ASP A 403 -10.62 2.42 -46.05
C ASP A 403 -11.62 3.53 -46.39
N ILE A 404 -12.04 4.31 -45.40
CA ILE A 404 -12.91 5.48 -45.61
C ILE A 404 -12.21 6.50 -46.50
N MET A 405 -10.94 6.83 -46.21
CA MET A 405 -10.16 7.79 -47.02
C MET A 405 -10.02 7.33 -48.47
N ARG A 406 -9.78 6.04 -48.71
CA ARG A 406 -9.71 5.50 -50.06
C ARG A 406 -11.06 5.67 -50.79
N GLY A 407 -12.16 5.38 -50.10
CA GLY A 407 -13.52 5.54 -50.61
C GLY A 407 -13.84 6.98 -51.00
N ILE A 408 -13.79 7.91 -50.03
CA ILE A 408 -14.20 9.31 -50.24
C ILE A 408 -13.27 10.08 -51.20
N THR A 409 -12.05 9.61 -51.41
CA THR A 409 -11.09 10.23 -52.34
C THR A 409 -11.06 9.57 -53.73
N GLY A 410 -11.89 8.54 -53.97
CA GLY A 410 -11.90 7.78 -55.23
C GLY A 410 -10.56 7.10 -55.51
N GLY A 411 -9.87 6.63 -54.46
CA GLY A 411 -8.58 5.94 -54.56
C GLY A 411 -7.34 6.85 -54.65
N LYS A 412 -7.50 8.18 -54.67
CA LYS A 412 -6.36 9.11 -54.74
C LYS A 412 -5.37 8.93 -53.57
N TYR A 413 -5.89 8.76 -52.36
CA TYR A 413 -5.08 8.44 -51.18
C TYR A 413 -5.35 7.00 -50.77
N THR A 414 -4.29 6.20 -50.74
CA THR A 414 -4.39 4.75 -50.51
C THR A 414 -4.51 4.39 -49.04
N ARG A 415 -3.89 5.21 -48.17
CA ARG A 415 -3.88 5.07 -46.71
C ARG A 415 -3.77 6.43 -46.04
N LEU A 416 -4.32 6.53 -44.84
CA LEU A 416 -4.10 7.61 -43.90
C LEU A 416 -3.76 6.97 -42.55
N LEU A 417 -2.54 7.22 -42.07
CA LEU A 417 -2.04 6.64 -40.83
C LEU A 417 -1.83 7.72 -39.80
N VAL A 418 -2.24 7.44 -38.57
CA VAL A 418 -1.89 8.18 -37.37
C VAL A 418 -0.60 7.57 -36.80
N GLU A 419 0.51 8.29 -36.96
CA GLU A 419 1.83 7.87 -36.47
C GLU A 419 1.99 8.15 -34.95
N GLU A 420 3.08 7.64 -34.36
CA GLU A 420 3.46 7.93 -32.98
C GLU A 420 3.54 9.45 -32.74
N GLY A 421 2.85 9.94 -31.70
CA GLY A 421 2.65 11.38 -31.47
C GLY A 421 1.40 11.96 -32.14
N ALA A 422 0.50 11.09 -32.60
CA ALA A 422 -0.83 11.42 -33.13
C ALA A 422 -0.82 12.30 -34.37
N GLN A 423 0.21 12.16 -35.22
CA GLN A 423 0.31 12.93 -36.46
C GLN A 423 -0.31 12.16 -37.63
N PRO A 424 -1.37 12.69 -38.28
CA PRO A 424 -1.93 12.07 -39.47
C PRO A 424 -1.02 12.26 -40.69
N VAL A 425 -0.79 11.18 -41.43
CA VAL A 425 0.07 11.14 -42.60
C VAL A 425 -0.60 10.37 -43.74
N PHE A 426 -0.61 10.97 -44.93
CA PHE A 426 -1.24 10.39 -46.11
C PHE A 426 -0.23 9.58 -46.92
N PHE A 427 -0.70 8.53 -47.56
CA PHE A 427 0.08 7.76 -48.53
C PHE A 427 -0.62 7.74 -49.89
N GLN A 428 0.11 8.20 -50.91
CA GLN A 428 -0.30 8.15 -52.31
C GLN A 428 0.79 7.43 -53.10
N GLU A 429 0.50 6.27 -53.69
CA GLU A 429 1.44 5.52 -54.55
C GLU A 429 2.86 5.38 -53.92
N ASN A 430 2.91 4.97 -52.64
CA ASN A 430 4.13 4.86 -51.81
C ASN A 430 4.83 6.17 -51.41
N ARG A 431 4.29 7.33 -51.76
CA ARG A 431 4.76 8.63 -51.24
C ARG A 431 4.10 8.95 -49.92
N ARG A 432 4.92 9.19 -48.88
CA ARG A 432 4.51 9.75 -47.59
C ARG A 432 4.28 11.25 -47.72
N ILE A 433 3.08 11.73 -47.41
CA ILE A 433 2.68 13.14 -47.53
C ILE A 433 2.21 13.63 -46.14
N PRO A 434 2.94 14.56 -45.51
CA PRO A 434 2.52 15.12 -44.22
C PRO A 434 1.33 16.06 -44.39
N LEU A 435 0.58 16.26 -43.30
CA LEU A 435 -0.61 17.11 -43.26
C LEU A 435 -0.36 18.55 -43.74
N SER A 436 0.85 19.10 -43.52
CA SER A 436 1.24 20.44 -43.98
C SER A 436 1.34 20.60 -45.50
N GLN A 437 1.39 19.50 -46.25
CA GLN A 437 1.54 19.49 -47.72
C GLN A 437 0.25 19.18 -48.46
N VAL A 438 -0.86 18.93 -47.76
CA VAL A 438 -2.16 18.67 -48.41
C VAL A 438 -3.02 19.92 -48.45
N SER A 439 -3.93 19.98 -49.43
CA SER A 439 -4.88 21.10 -49.52
C SER A 439 -5.89 21.08 -48.37
N ARG A 440 -6.48 22.23 -48.04
CA ARG A 440 -7.55 22.34 -47.03
C ARG A 440 -8.67 21.31 -47.21
N GLY A 441 -9.22 21.17 -48.43
CA GLY A 441 -10.25 20.15 -48.68
C GLY A 441 -9.80 18.70 -48.42
N THR A 442 -8.51 18.39 -48.55
CA THR A 442 -7.99 17.06 -48.20
C THR A 442 -7.90 16.88 -46.68
N MET A 443 -7.57 17.94 -45.94
CA MET A 443 -7.60 17.93 -44.48
C MET A 443 -9.02 17.74 -43.95
N GLU A 444 -10.01 18.42 -44.55
CA GLU A 444 -11.42 18.23 -44.17
C GLU A 444 -11.93 16.82 -44.52
N GLN A 445 -11.45 16.19 -45.59
CA GLN A 445 -11.70 14.77 -45.88
C GLN A 445 -11.08 13.84 -44.83
N ALA A 446 -9.83 14.10 -44.42
CA ALA A 446 -9.20 13.34 -43.33
C ALA A 446 -9.94 13.50 -42.01
N TYR A 447 -10.46 14.70 -41.74
CA TYR A 447 -11.23 14.99 -40.53
C TYR A 447 -12.53 14.21 -40.49
N LEU A 448 -13.26 14.23 -41.61
CA LEU A 448 -14.45 13.39 -41.79
C LEU A 448 -14.11 11.91 -41.61
N ALA A 449 -13.09 11.40 -42.29
CA ALA A 449 -12.72 9.99 -42.23
C ALA A 449 -12.30 9.54 -40.82
N LEU A 450 -11.56 10.37 -40.08
CA LEU A 450 -11.19 10.10 -38.70
C LEU A 450 -12.41 10.03 -37.78
N ARG A 451 -13.35 10.98 -37.91
CA ARG A 451 -14.58 10.99 -37.11
C ARG A 451 -15.48 9.80 -37.38
N LEU A 452 -15.62 9.44 -38.65
CA LEU A 452 -16.37 8.27 -39.08
C LEU A 452 -15.74 6.97 -38.58
N ALA A 453 -14.42 6.81 -38.73
CA ALA A 453 -13.71 5.64 -38.21
C ALA A 453 -13.80 5.54 -36.69
N ALA A 454 -13.72 6.66 -35.98
CA ALA A 454 -13.90 6.70 -34.54
C ALA A 454 -15.32 6.29 -34.14
N ALA A 455 -16.35 6.76 -34.86
CA ALA A 455 -17.74 6.33 -34.65
C ALA A 455 -17.87 4.81 -34.83
N ASP A 456 -17.29 4.26 -35.91
CA ASP A 456 -17.35 2.82 -36.21
C ASP A 456 -16.63 1.94 -35.16
N LEU A 457 -15.68 2.50 -34.42
CA LEU A 457 -14.98 1.81 -33.32
C LEU A 457 -15.65 1.97 -31.97
N LEU A 458 -16.29 3.13 -31.73
CA LEU A 458 -16.95 3.43 -30.45
C LEU A 458 -18.32 2.77 -30.33
N TYR A 459 -19.04 2.66 -31.42
CA TYR A 459 -20.44 2.27 -31.42
C TYR A 459 -20.61 0.87 -32.02
N GLU A 460 -21.27 -0.02 -31.27
CA GLU A 460 -21.63 -1.35 -31.77
C GLU A 460 -22.79 -1.29 -32.77
N GLU A 461 -23.70 -0.33 -32.60
CA GLU A 461 -24.77 -0.02 -33.55
C GLU A 461 -24.47 1.26 -34.33
N GLU A 462 -24.94 1.33 -35.58
CA GLU A 462 -24.84 2.55 -36.37
C GLU A 462 -25.85 3.60 -35.89
N TYR A 463 -25.38 4.83 -35.68
CA TYR A 463 -26.19 5.98 -35.31
C TYR A 463 -26.30 6.98 -36.48
N PRO A 464 -27.34 7.82 -36.53
CA PRO A 464 -27.51 8.78 -37.61
C PRO A 464 -26.36 9.78 -37.67
N LEU A 465 -25.72 9.89 -38.84
CA LEU A 465 -24.66 10.86 -39.10
C LEU A 465 -25.27 12.23 -39.38
N VAL A 466 -24.85 13.26 -38.66
CA VAL A 466 -25.36 14.62 -38.85
C VAL A 466 -24.25 15.52 -39.42
N LEU A 467 -24.49 16.08 -40.60
CA LEU A 467 -23.55 16.92 -41.33
C LEU A 467 -24.13 18.32 -41.49
N ASP A 468 -23.47 19.33 -40.92
CA ASP A 468 -23.97 20.72 -40.88
C ASP A 468 -23.04 21.65 -41.67
N ASP A 469 -23.42 21.90 -42.94
CA ASP A 469 -22.62 22.64 -43.94
C ASP A 469 -21.17 22.09 -44.05
N ALA A 470 -21.00 20.78 -43.86
CA ALA A 470 -19.71 20.11 -43.69
C ALA A 470 -18.80 20.11 -44.94
N PHE A 471 -19.36 20.38 -46.13
CA PHE A 471 -18.65 20.23 -47.42
C PHE A 471 -18.29 21.54 -48.11
N ALA A 472 -18.27 22.65 -47.38
CA ALA A 472 -18.03 23.97 -47.95
C ALA A 472 -16.71 24.09 -48.75
N CYS A 473 -15.64 23.40 -48.34
CA CYS A 473 -14.34 23.45 -49.06
C CYS A 473 -14.13 22.29 -50.06
N TYR A 474 -15.18 21.52 -50.35
CA TYR A 474 -15.09 20.41 -51.29
C TYR A 474 -15.36 20.94 -52.70
N ASP A 475 -14.52 20.50 -53.66
CA ASP A 475 -14.85 20.61 -55.07
C ASP A 475 -15.89 19.55 -55.45
N ASP A 476 -16.55 19.72 -56.60
CA ASP A 476 -17.63 18.85 -57.07
C ASP A 476 -17.24 17.37 -57.13
N ARG A 477 -15.98 17.07 -57.48
CA ARG A 477 -15.51 15.69 -57.58
C ARG A 477 -15.35 15.05 -56.19
N ARG A 478 -14.77 15.78 -55.24
CA ARG A 478 -14.69 15.33 -53.84
C ARG A 478 -16.06 15.15 -53.23
N LEU A 479 -16.97 16.09 -53.48
CA LEU A 479 -18.33 16.05 -52.96
C LEU A 479 -19.10 14.86 -53.52
N ALA A 480 -19.07 14.64 -54.85
CA ALA A 480 -19.69 13.48 -55.48
C ALA A 480 -19.19 12.15 -54.90
N ASN A 481 -17.86 11.97 -54.81
CA ASN A 481 -17.29 10.75 -54.24
C ASN A 481 -17.70 10.54 -52.77
N THR A 482 -17.74 11.61 -51.99
CA THR A 482 -18.09 11.54 -50.56
C THR A 482 -19.56 11.20 -50.37
N LEU A 483 -20.47 11.84 -51.13
CA LEU A 483 -21.90 11.55 -51.07
C LEU A 483 -22.22 10.13 -51.55
N ALA A 484 -21.56 9.66 -52.61
CA ALA A 484 -21.71 8.29 -53.09
C ALA A 484 -21.23 7.28 -52.03
N TRP A 485 -20.10 7.56 -51.38
CA TRP A 485 -19.60 6.72 -50.30
C TRP A 485 -20.56 6.71 -49.10
N LEU A 486 -21.06 7.87 -48.67
CA LEU A 486 -22.01 7.98 -47.57
C LEU A 486 -23.31 7.20 -47.85
N ALA A 487 -23.88 7.33 -49.05
CA ALA A 487 -25.10 6.62 -49.41
C ALA A 487 -24.94 5.09 -49.43
N GLY A 488 -23.72 4.59 -49.69
CA GLY A 488 -23.45 3.15 -49.73
C GLY A 488 -22.97 2.56 -48.41
N ASN A 489 -22.50 3.38 -47.46
CA ASN A 489 -21.85 2.91 -46.23
C ASN A 489 -22.51 3.40 -44.94
N ARG A 490 -23.55 4.24 -45.02
CA ARG A 490 -24.26 4.78 -43.85
C ARG A 490 -25.75 4.53 -43.95
N GLU A 491 -26.34 3.99 -42.90
CA GLU A 491 -27.78 3.74 -42.84
C GLU A 491 -28.65 4.99 -42.87
N GLN A 492 -28.22 6.06 -42.20
CA GLN A 492 -28.94 7.33 -42.16
C GLN A 492 -27.98 8.52 -42.05
N VAL A 493 -28.14 9.50 -42.94
CA VAL A 493 -27.34 10.72 -42.98
C VAL A 493 -28.26 11.94 -43.03
N LEU A 494 -28.20 12.79 -42.00
CA LEU A 494 -28.91 14.06 -41.96
C LEU A 494 -27.96 15.17 -42.48
N LEU A 495 -28.10 15.50 -43.77
CA LEU A 495 -27.25 16.48 -44.44
C LEU A 495 -27.94 17.85 -44.48
N PHE A 496 -27.53 18.74 -43.59
CA PHE A 496 -27.96 20.13 -43.55
C PHE A 496 -27.09 20.97 -44.48
N THR A 497 -27.71 21.68 -45.42
CA THR A 497 -27.00 22.55 -46.36
C THR A 497 -27.77 23.84 -46.64
N CYS A 498 -27.03 24.94 -46.83
CA CYS A 498 -27.54 26.18 -47.42
C CYS A 498 -27.37 26.26 -48.95
N HIS A 499 -26.64 25.34 -49.55
CA HIS A 499 -26.32 25.34 -50.97
C HIS A 499 -27.18 24.32 -51.74
N ARG A 500 -27.51 24.65 -52.99
CA ARG A 500 -28.18 23.71 -53.92
C ARG A 500 -27.22 22.72 -54.58
N ARG A 501 -25.92 22.96 -54.45
CA ARG A 501 -24.86 22.15 -55.08
C ARG A 501 -24.93 20.69 -54.64
N GLU A 502 -25.19 20.42 -53.37
CA GLU A 502 -25.32 19.05 -52.85
C GLU A 502 -26.51 18.33 -53.52
N GLU A 503 -27.66 19.01 -53.64
CA GLU A 503 -28.84 18.48 -54.35
C GLU A 503 -28.54 18.20 -55.83
N GLU A 504 -27.90 19.14 -56.52
CA GLU A 504 -27.54 19.01 -57.93
C GLU A 504 -26.61 17.82 -58.18
N ILE A 505 -25.62 17.61 -57.31
CA ILE A 505 -24.69 16.48 -57.40
C ILE A 505 -25.40 15.17 -57.09
N LEU A 506 -26.23 15.09 -56.04
CA LEU A 506 -27.00 13.89 -55.72
C LEU A 506 -27.87 13.46 -56.92
N ARG A 507 -28.54 14.42 -57.57
CA ARG A 507 -29.33 14.18 -58.79
C ARG A 507 -28.46 13.76 -59.97
N ARG A 508 -27.34 14.44 -60.21
CA ARG A 508 -26.43 14.17 -61.34
C ARG A 508 -25.82 12.77 -61.26
N GLU A 509 -25.39 12.36 -60.07
CA GLU A 509 -24.78 11.05 -59.82
C GLU A 509 -25.80 9.94 -59.55
N SER A 510 -27.12 10.24 -59.62
CA SER A 510 -28.21 9.29 -59.36
C SER A 510 -28.13 8.62 -57.97
N ILE A 511 -27.68 9.37 -56.97
CA ILE A 511 -27.60 8.92 -55.58
C ILE A 511 -28.99 9.10 -54.94
N PRO A 512 -29.59 8.06 -54.33
CA PRO A 512 -30.88 8.18 -53.64
C PRO A 512 -30.81 9.16 -52.46
N PHE A 513 -31.79 10.06 -52.36
CA PHE A 513 -31.94 10.98 -51.25
C PHE A 513 -33.38 11.46 -51.10
N ASP A 514 -33.74 11.89 -49.89
CA ASP A 514 -34.99 12.58 -49.61
C ASP A 514 -34.74 14.06 -49.36
N LEU A 515 -35.48 14.93 -50.05
CA LEU A 515 -35.36 16.39 -49.88
C LEU A 515 -36.35 16.88 -48.82
N VAL A 516 -35.82 17.48 -47.75
CA VAL A 516 -36.61 18.16 -46.71
C VAL A 516 -36.35 19.66 -46.80
N SER A 517 -37.30 20.40 -47.38
CA SER A 517 -37.21 21.86 -47.47
C SER A 517 -37.60 22.53 -46.15
N LEU A 518 -36.67 23.30 -45.59
CA LEU A 518 -36.85 24.12 -44.40
C LEU A 518 -37.45 25.48 -44.76
N PRO A 519 -38.17 26.12 -43.83
CA PRO A 519 -38.90 27.36 -44.06
C PRO A 519 -38.02 28.60 -43.97
#